data_AF-A0A9Q1RDB8-F1
#
_entry.id   AF-A0A9Q1RDB8-F1
#
_cell.length_a   1.000
_cell.length_b   1.000
_cell.length_c   1.000
_cell.angle_alpha   90.00
_cell.angle_beta   90.00
_cell.angle_gamma   90.00
#
_symmetry.space_group_name_H-M   'P 1'
#
loop_
_entity.id
_entity.type
_entity.pdbx_description
1 polymer ?
#
loop_
_entity_poly.entity_id
_entity_poly.type
_entity_poly.pdbx_seq_one_letter_code
_entity_poly.pdbx_strand_id
1 'polypeptide(L)'
;MIISRKPGILCSSVEKQLAPSFDSLKTFMGSRVRALAAIKRFPQILFSNVSHSWKQTVQVLGQIGIPDSQVSEFIQKSPIILSTNPRKMRGVGSKLKEMGFDVTSPAFRRAFSAMSILSHSNLERKLETYRRLGFSDGEILNMFRSQPNIMFFAEENIRTVVGFYGLVETQGNGV
;
A
#
# COMPACT_ATOMS: atom_id res chain seq x y z
N MET A 1 -4.14 -12.85 17.17
CA MET A 1 -2.71 -12.74 17.56
C MET A 1 -1.84 -12.65 16.30
N ILE A 2 -0.68 -11.98 16.32
CA ILE A 2 0.22 -11.84 15.14
C ILE A 2 0.64 -13.22 14.60
N ILE A 3 0.95 -14.15 15.52
CA ILE A 3 1.38 -15.52 15.21
C ILE A 3 0.34 -16.26 14.36
N SER A 4 -0.96 -16.13 14.67
CA SER A 4 -2.03 -16.80 13.93
C SER A 4 -2.13 -16.37 12.46
N ARG A 5 -1.73 -15.12 12.14
CA ARG A 5 -1.76 -14.62 10.75
C ARG A 5 -0.51 -15.00 9.96
N LYS A 6 0.58 -15.34 10.66
CA LYS A 6 1.90 -15.64 10.09
C LYS A 6 2.61 -16.70 10.96
N PRO A 7 2.22 -17.98 10.84
CA PRO A 7 2.79 -19.04 11.68
C PRO A 7 4.30 -19.23 11.48
N GLY A 8 4.83 -18.88 10.30
CA GLY A 8 6.28 -18.95 10.02
C GLY A 8 7.16 -18.11 10.96
N ILE A 9 6.59 -17.18 11.74
CA ILE A 9 7.32 -16.47 12.82
C ILE A 9 7.90 -17.45 13.84
N LEU A 10 7.22 -18.57 14.07
CA LEU A 10 7.68 -19.61 15.00
C LEU A 10 8.95 -20.32 14.52
N CYS A 11 9.30 -20.20 13.24
CA CYS A 11 10.51 -20.81 12.66
C CYS A 11 11.75 -19.90 12.76
N SER A 12 11.64 -18.71 13.35
CA SER A 12 12.74 -17.74 13.44
C SER A 12 13.37 -17.73 14.84
N SER A 13 14.69 -17.61 14.92
CA SER A 13 15.38 -17.39 16.20
C SER A 13 15.20 -15.94 16.67
N VAL A 14 14.88 -15.77 17.96
CA VAL A 14 14.76 -14.46 18.58
C VAL A 14 16.12 -13.75 18.55
N GLU A 15 17.18 -14.44 18.94
CA GLU A 15 18.52 -13.91 19.12
C GLU A 15 19.21 -13.65 17.77
N LYS A 16 19.06 -14.57 16.81
CA LYS A 16 19.78 -14.50 15.53
C LYS A 16 19.06 -13.68 14.46
N GLN A 17 17.74 -13.50 14.59
CA GLN A 17 16.94 -12.88 13.53
C GLN A 17 15.98 -11.80 14.04
N LEU A 18 15.06 -12.13 14.94
CA LEU A 18 13.97 -11.20 15.29
C LEU A 18 14.46 -9.97 16.05
N ALA A 19 15.31 -10.14 17.07
CA ALA A 19 15.86 -9.04 17.87
C ALA A 19 16.81 -8.16 17.04
N PRO A 20 17.79 -8.69 16.27
CA PRO A 20 18.61 -7.86 15.39
C PRO A 20 17.80 -7.06 14.35
N SER A 21 16.80 -7.69 13.72
CA SER A 21 15.90 -7.01 12.77
C SER A 21 15.08 -5.90 13.44
N PHE A 22 14.58 -6.16 14.66
CA PHE A 22 13.86 -5.16 15.45
C PHE A 22 14.74 -3.96 15.81
N ASP A 23 15.95 -4.21 16.30
CA ASP A 23 16.87 -3.14 16.69
C ASP A 23 17.29 -2.30 15.48
N SER A 24 17.55 -2.95 14.35
CA SER A 24 17.86 -2.26 13.09
C SER A 24 16.68 -1.38 12.66
N LEU A 25 15.44 -1.87 12.76
CA LEU A 25 14.23 -1.13 12.37
C LEU A 25 13.97 0.05 13.32
N LYS A 26 14.19 -0.17 14.62
CA LYS A 26 14.09 0.84 15.67
C LYS A 26 15.08 1.98 15.43
N THR A 27 16.35 1.65 15.13
CA THR A 27 17.38 2.64 14.79
C THR A 27 17.00 3.43 13.54
N PHE A 28 16.57 2.75 12.48
CA PHE A 28 16.12 3.40 11.25
C PHE A 28 14.95 4.37 11.47
N MET A 29 13.95 3.96 12.25
CA MET A 29 12.78 4.79 12.52
C MET A 29 13.03 5.88 13.59
N GLY A 30 14.19 5.84 14.26
CA GLY A 30 14.49 6.70 15.41
C GLY A 30 13.50 6.55 16.56
N SER A 31 12.68 5.50 16.58
CA SER A 31 11.57 5.37 17.52
C SER A 31 11.11 3.92 17.69
N ARG A 32 11.18 3.43 18.93
CA ARG A 32 10.64 2.12 19.34
C ARG A 32 9.15 2.00 19.05
N VAL A 33 8.38 3.05 19.34
CA VAL A 33 6.92 3.06 19.14
C VAL A 33 6.59 2.93 17.66
N ARG A 34 7.31 3.64 16.78
CA ARG A 34 7.10 3.54 15.33
C ARG A 34 7.47 2.15 14.80
N ALA A 35 8.57 1.56 15.26
CA ALA A 35 8.98 0.21 14.88
C ALA A 35 7.92 -0.83 15.26
N LEU A 36 7.40 -0.78 16.49
CA LEU A 36 6.33 -1.69 16.94
C LEU A 36 5.04 -1.50 16.11
N ALA A 37 4.67 -0.27 15.76
CA ALA A 37 3.52 -0.01 14.91
C ALA A 37 3.67 -0.60 13.50
N ALA A 38 4.86 -0.49 12.90
CA ALA A 38 5.17 -1.06 11.60
C ALA A 38 5.12 -2.60 11.63
N ILE A 39 5.68 -3.24 12.67
CA ILE A 39 5.64 -4.70 12.85
C ILE A 39 4.21 -5.20 13.04
N LYS A 40 3.40 -4.50 13.85
CA LYS A 40 1.97 -4.85 14.02
C LYS A 40 1.22 -4.83 12.68
N ARG A 41 1.58 -3.89 11.79
CA ARG A 41 0.94 -3.72 10.48
C ARG A 41 1.45 -4.74 9.45
N PHE A 42 2.73 -5.11 9.49
CA PHE A 42 3.35 -6.04 8.56
C PHE A 42 4.44 -6.87 9.25
N PRO A 43 4.04 -7.93 10.00
CA PRO A 43 4.97 -8.71 10.83
C PRO A 43 6.14 -9.32 10.05
N GLN A 44 5.92 -9.62 8.77
CA GLN A 44 6.95 -10.17 7.88
C GLN A 44 8.15 -9.23 7.64
N ILE A 45 8.07 -7.95 8.03
CA ILE A 45 9.19 -7.00 7.94
C ILE A 45 10.45 -7.50 8.67
N LEU A 46 10.30 -8.36 9.69
CA LEU A 46 11.41 -8.88 10.51
C LEU A 46 12.15 -10.08 9.88
N PHE A 47 11.67 -10.59 8.74
CA PHE A 47 12.24 -11.78 8.07
C PHE A 47 13.15 -11.48 6.90
N SER A 48 13.00 -10.32 6.26
CA SER A 48 13.94 -9.90 5.23
C SER A 48 15.29 -9.59 5.88
N ASN A 49 16.40 -9.77 5.16
CA ASN A 49 17.71 -9.27 5.59
C ASN A 49 17.69 -7.74 5.45
N VAL A 50 17.03 -7.08 6.40
CA VAL A 50 16.31 -5.83 6.14
C VAL A 50 17.22 -4.63 5.96
N SER A 51 18.46 -4.71 6.43
CA SER A 51 19.40 -3.58 6.37
C SER A 51 19.74 -3.15 4.94
N HIS A 52 19.88 -4.11 4.02
CA HIS A 52 20.19 -3.81 2.61
C HIS A 52 18.96 -3.32 1.85
N SER A 53 17.78 -3.91 2.11
CA SER A 53 16.55 -3.50 1.42
C SER A 53 16.10 -2.10 1.83
N TRP A 54 16.33 -1.68 3.06
CA TRP A 54 15.96 -0.34 3.52
C TRP A 54 16.73 0.77 2.84
N LYS A 55 18.06 0.67 2.75
CA LYS A 55 18.88 1.69 2.09
C LYS A 55 18.44 1.89 0.64
N GLN A 56 18.17 0.78 -0.05
CA GLN A 56 17.63 0.82 -1.42
C GLN A 56 16.24 1.44 -1.46
N THR A 57 15.33 1.07 -0.55
CA THR A 57 14.00 1.66 -0.48
C THR A 57 14.06 3.18 -0.26
N VAL A 58 14.86 3.65 0.70
CA VAL A 58 15.04 5.08 0.98
C VAL A 58 15.55 5.82 -0.26
N GLN A 59 16.58 5.29 -0.91
CA GLN A 59 17.12 5.87 -2.13
C GLN A 59 16.06 5.97 -3.24
N VAL A 60 15.26 4.92 -3.43
CA VAL A 60 14.19 4.91 -4.44
C VAL A 60 13.07 5.89 -4.10
N LEU A 61 12.68 6.00 -2.83
CA LEU A 61 11.70 6.99 -2.40
C LEU A 61 12.20 8.42 -2.65
N GLY A 62 13.48 8.69 -2.40
CA GLY A 62 14.13 9.96 -2.75
C GLY A 62 14.14 10.23 -4.26
N GLN A 63 14.44 9.22 -5.10
CA GLN A 63 14.35 9.33 -6.57
C GLN A 63 12.92 9.61 -7.05
N ILE A 64 11.92 9.07 -6.35
CA ILE A 64 10.51 9.36 -6.60
C ILE A 64 10.16 10.80 -6.15
N GLY A 65 11.00 11.46 -5.36
CA GLY A 65 10.80 12.83 -4.88
C GLY A 65 10.06 12.91 -3.55
N ILE A 66 10.00 11.82 -2.78
CA ILE A 66 9.50 11.85 -1.41
C ILE A 66 10.58 12.52 -0.54
N PRO A 67 10.25 13.60 0.21
CA PRO A 67 11.21 14.26 1.07
C PRO A 67 11.72 13.34 2.18
N ASP A 68 13.00 13.46 2.54
CA ASP A 68 13.61 12.67 3.63
C ASP A 68 12.83 12.77 4.95
N SER A 69 12.25 13.93 5.23
CA SER A 69 11.40 14.17 6.40
C SER A 69 10.14 13.31 6.44
N GLN A 70 9.64 12.83 5.30
CA GLN A 70 8.45 11.99 5.18
C GLN A 70 8.77 10.49 5.04
N VAL A 71 10.00 10.11 4.70
CA VAL A 71 10.37 8.71 4.43
C VAL A 71 10.06 7.78 5.60
N SER A 72 10.39 8.20 6.83
CA SER A 72 10.12 7.42 8.04
C SER A 72 8.63 7.14 8.23
N GLU A 73 7.80 8.17 8.08
CA GLU A 73 6.34 8.05 8.17
C GLU A 73 5.76 7.20 7.03
N PHE A 74 6.28 7.36 5.82
CA PHE A 74 5.86 6.60 4.65
C PHE A 74 6.06 5.10 4.90
N ILE A 75 7.26 4.71 5.34
CA ILE A 75 7.59 3.31 5.65
C ILE A 75 6.78 2.81 6.84
N GLN A 76 6.62 3.62 7.90
CA GLN A 76 5.83 3.23 9.07
C GLN A 76 4.37 2.90 8.69
N LYS A 77 3.74 3.73 7.86
CA LYS A 77 2.34 3.57 7.47
C LYS A 77 2.16 2.53 6.34
N SER A 78 3.23 2.23 5.61
CA SER A 78 3.20 1.32 4.45
C SER A 78 4.42 0.37 4.43
N PRO A 79 4.67 -0.41 5.49
CA PRO A 79 5.90 -1.21 5.65
C PRO A 79 6.15 -2.26 4.55
N ILE A 80 5.09 -2.64 3.83
CA ILE A 80 5.16 -3.57 2.68
C ILE A 80 6.09 -3.11 1.55
N ILE A 81 6.35 -1.80 1.43
CA ILE A 81 7.25 -1.27 0.40
C ILE A 81 8.69 -1.76 0.57
N LEU A 82 9.08 -2.13 1.80
CA LEU A 82 10.42 -2.64 2.09
C LEU A 82 10.66 -4.05 1.54
N SER A 83 9.58 -4.74 1.19
CA SER A 83 9.60 -6.04 0.50
C SER A 83 9.27 -5.91 -1.00
N THR A 84 9.07 -4.68 -1.51
CA THR A 84 8.75 -4.44 -2.91
C THR A 84 10.03 -4.27 -3.72
N ASN A 85 10.07 -4.86 -4.92
CA ASN A 85 11.21 -4.73 -5.82
C ASN A 85 11.46 -3.24 -6.19
N PRO A 86 12.71 -2.72 -6.08
CA PRO A 86 13.05 -1.34 -6.44
C PRO A 86 12.63 -0.90 -7.85
N ARG A 87 12.70 -1.79 -8.85
CA ARG A 87 12.23 -1.50 -10.23
C ARG A 87 10.72 -1.29 -10.25
N LYS A 88 9.96 -2.15 -9.56
CA LYS A 88 8.50 -1.99 -9.43
C LYS A 88 8.16 -0.68 -8.73
N MET A 89 8.87 -0.34 -7.64
CA MET A 89 8.67 0.91 -6.91
C MET A 89 8.83 2.14 -7.81
N ARG A 90 9.89 2.19 -8.63
CA ARG A 90 10.09 3.29 -9.58
C ARG A 90 8.95 3.39 -10.59
N GLY A 91 8.54 2.27 -11.19
CA GLY A 91 7.42 2.25 -12.13
C GLY A 91 6.11 2.72 -11.52
N VAL A 92 5.81 2.32 -10.28
CA VAL A 92 4.64 2.79 -9.54
C VAL A 92 4.73 4.29 -9.27
N GLY A 93 5.90 4.78 -8.84
CA GLY A 93 6.11 6.20 -8.56
C GLY A 93 5.89 7.07 -9.80
N SER A 94 6.47 6.70 -10.94
CA SER A 94 6.27 7.42 -12.21
C SER A 94 4.82 7.40 -12.65
N LYS A 95 4.16 6.23 -12.64
CA LYS A 95 2.76 6.10 -13.05
C LYS A 95 1.82 6.95 -12.18
N LEU A 96 2.06 7.04 -10.88
CA LEU A 96 1.26 7.88 -9.99
C LEU A 96 1.48 9.38 -10.23
N LYS A 97 2.70 9.79 -10.58
CA LYS A 97 2.95 11.18 -11.01
C LYS A 97 2.23 11.51 -12.31
N GLU A 98 2.27 10.61 -13.30
CA GLU A 98 1.53 10.75 -14.56
C GLU A 98 0.02 10.84 -14.32
N MET A 99 -0.49 10.11 -13.33
CA MET A 99 -1.88 10.20 -12.86
C MET A 99 -2.19 11.48 -12.08
N GLY A 100 -1.20 12.37 -11.90
CA GLY A 100 -1.35 13.69 -11.27
C GLY A 100 -1.40 13.68 -9.75
N PHE A 101 -0.90 12.63 -9.09
CA PHE A 101 -0.77 12.64 -7.64
C PHE A 101 0.40 13.51 -7.18
N ASP A 102 0.17 14.29 -6.13
CA ASP A 102 1.24 14.93 -5.36
C ASP A 102 1.97 13.88 -4.50
N VAL A 103 3.28 13.72 -4.72
CA VAL A 103 4.14 12.75 -4.03
C VAL A 103 4.19 12.91 -2.51
N THR A 104 3.88 14.11 -2.00
CA THR A 104 3.85 14.41 -0.57
C THR A 104 2.49 14.13 0.07
N SER A 105 1.47 13.84 -0.75
CA SER A 105 0.10 13.66 -0.27
C SER A 105 -0.11 12.29 0.41
N PRO A 106 -0.98 12.20 1.43
CA PRO A 106 -1.39 10.91 1.99
C PRO A 106 -2.05 9.98 0.94
N ALA A 107 -2.70 10.55 -0.07
CA ALA A 107 -3.32 9.81 -1.17
C ALA A 107 -2.25 9.11 -2.02
N PHE A 108 -1.16 9.79 -2.38
CA PHE A 108 -0.03 9.18 -3.10
C PHE A 108 0.53 7.98 -2.33
N ARG A 109 0.78 8.11 -1.02
CA ARG A 109 1.27 6.98 -0.21
C ARG A 109 0.31 5.78 -0.24
N ARG A 110 -1.01 6.00 -0.12
CA ARG A 110 -2.02 4.93 -0.19
C ARG A 110 -2.03 4.28 -1.57
N ALA A 111 -2.03 5.07 -2.64
CA ALA A 111 -2.00 4.60 -4.02
C ALA A 111 -0.73 3.81 -4.32
N PHE A 112 0.43 4.32 -3.88
CA PHE A 112 1.72 3.67 -4.00
C PHE A 112 1.72 2.30 -3.32
N SER A 113 1.15 2.23 -2.12
CA SER A 113 1.01 0.97 -1.38
C SER A 113 0.10 0.00 -2.13
N ALA A 114 -1.04 0.45 -2.62
CA ALA A 114 -1.97 -0.38 -3.40
C ALA A 114 -1.31 -0.97 -4.64
N MET A 115 -0.69 -0.12 -5.47
CA MET A 115 -0.04 -0.56 -6.70
C MET A 115 1.24 -1.38 -6.46
N SER A 116 1.89 -1.21 -5.30
CA SER A 116 3.01 -2.07 -4.91
C SER A 116 2.56 -3.49 -4.56
N ILE A 117 1.37 -3.65 -3.99
CA ILE A 117 0.83 -4.94 -3.53
C ILE A 117 0.15 -5.69 -4.66
N LEU A 118 -0.69 -4.99 -5.44
CA LEU A 118 -1.50 -5.62 -6.46
C LEU A 118 -0.62 -6.16 -7.59
N SER A 119 -0.95 -7.37 -8.06
CA SER A 119 -0.43 -7.85 -9.33
C SER A 119 -1.10 -7.07 -10.47
N HIS A 120 -0.45 -7.05 -11.63
CA HIS A 120 -1.05 -6.46 -12.83
C HIS A 120 -2.42 -7.08 -13.12
N SER A 121 -2.52 -8.41 -13.07
CA SER A 121 -3.78 -9.13 -13.29
C SER A 121 -4.87 -8.77 -12.29
N ASN A 122 -4.53 -8.58 -11.00
CA ASN A 122 -5.51 -8.19 -10.00
C ASN A 122 -6.02 -6.77 -10.27
N LEU A 123 -5.11 -5.84 -10.56
CA LEU A 123 -5.45 -4.46 -10.89
C LEU A 123 -6.38 -4.38 -12.12
N GLU A 124 -6.04 -5.06 -13.21
CA GLU A 124 -6.89 -5.05 -14.42
C GLU A 124 -8.28 -5.61 -14.15
N ARG A 125 -8.39 -6.68 -13.36
CA ARG A 125 -9.69 -7.25 -12.98
C ARG A 125 -10.54 -6.26 -12.16
N LYS A 126 -9.91 -5.43 -11.31
CA LYS A 126 -10.60 -4.33 -10.62
C LYS A 126 -11.09 -3.26 -11.59
N LEU A 127 -10.21 -2.79 -12.48
CA LEU A 127 -10.55 -1.77 -13.47
C LEU A 127 -11.70 -2.25 -14.36
N GLU A 128 -11.63 -3.48 -14.84
CA GLU A 128 -12.67 -4.11 -15.65
C GLU A 128 -13.99 -4.27 -14.88
N THR A 129 -13.94 -4.55 -13.57
CA THR A 129 -15.14 -4.57 -12.73
C THR A 129 -15.83 -3.20 -12.72
N TYR A 130 -15.08 -2.10 -12.58
CA TYR A 130 -15.66 -0.75 -12.65
C TYR A 130 -16.21 -0.43 -14.04
N ARG A 131 -15.49 -0.78 -15.11
CA ARG A 131 -15.97 -0.56 -16.49
C ARG A 131 -17.29 -1.26 -16.77
N ARG A 132 -17.42 -2.52 -16.34
CA ARG A 132 -18.67 -3.30 -16.46
C ARG A 132 -19.83 -2.74 -15.65
N LEU A 133 -19.53 -1.94 -14.62
CA LEU A 133 -20.52 -1.22 -13.82
C LEU A 133 -20.87 0.16 -14.42
N GLY A 134 -20.32 0.50 -15.59
CA GLY A 134 -20.66 1.72 -16.33
C GLY A 134 -19.71 2.91 -16.12
N PHE A 135 -18.68 2.77 -15.30
CA PHE A 135 -17.72 3.86 -15.08
C PHE A 135 -16.73 3.98 -16.24
N SER A 136 -16.55 5.21 -16.74
CA SER A 136 -15.50 5.54 -17.69
C SER A 136 -14.11 5.49 -17.05
N ASP A 137 -13.05 5.32 -17.86
CA ASP A 137 -11.66 5.35 -17.35
C ASP A 137 -11.32 6.65 -16.61
N GLY A 138 -11.91 7.79 -17.04
CA GLY A 138 -11.76 9.07 -16.37
C GLY A 138 -12.39 9.11 -14.98
N GLU A 139 -13.60 8.57 -14.83
CA GLU A 139 -14.26 8.44 -13.52
C GLU A 139 -13.52 7.47 -12.61
N ILE A 140 -13.04 6.34 -13.13
CA ILE A 140 -12.23 5.38 -12.38
C ILE A 140 -10.95 6.06 -11.86
N LEU A 141 -10.27 6.84 -12.71
CA LEU A 141 -9.10 7.59 -12.30
C LEU A 141 -9.43 8.61 -11.20
N ASN A 142 -10.54 9.35 -11.34
CA ASN A 142 -10.97 10.32 -10.33
C ASN A 142 -11.31 9.64 -8.98
N MET A 143 -12.05 8.53 -9.01
CA MET A 143 -12.34 7.73 -7.82
C MET A 143 -11.05 7.22 -7.17
N PHE A 144 -10.11 6.72 -7.97
CA PHE A 144 -8.83 6.22 -7.47
C PHE A 144 -7.98 7.33 -6.85
N ARG A 145 -7.94 8.52 -7.45
CA ARG A 145 -7.23 9.69 -6.91
C ARG A 145 -7.80 10.12 -5.56
N SER A 146 -9.11 10.17 -5.45
CA SER A 146 -9.80 10.54 -4.22
C SER A 146 -9.65 9.47 -3.14
N GLN A 147 -9.80 8.19 -3.50
CA GLN A 147 -9.76 7.07 -2.57
C GLN A 147 -9.01 5.87 -3.15
N PRO A 148 -7.67 5.82 -3.03
CA PRO A 148 -6.89 4.73 -3.61
C PRO A 148 -7.21 3.34 -3.07
N ASN A 149 -7.81 3.27 -1.88
CA ASN A 149 -8.16 2.01 -1.24
C ASN A 149 -9.28 1.24 -1.96
N ILE A 150 -10.01 1.87 -2.89
CA ILE A 150 -11.05 1.19 -3.66
C ILE A 150 -10.52 -0.06 -4.39
N MET A 151 -9.23 -0.05 -4.75
CA MET A 151 -8.55 -1.18 -5.41
C MET A 151 -8.34 -2.40 -4.51
N PHE A 152 -8.54 -2.28 -3.19
CA PHE A 152 -8.43 -3.41 -2.25
C PHE A 152 -9.75 -4.13 -1.98
N PHE A 153 -10.89 -3.56 -2.38
CA PHE A 153 -12.18 -4.19 -2.11
C PHE A 153 -12.37 -5.44 -2.96
N ALA A 154 -13.04 -6.46 -2.42
CA ALA A 154 -13.48 -7.59 -3.21
C ALA A 154 -14.41 -7.10 -4.34
N GLU A 155 -14.36 -7.74 -5.50
CA GLU A 155 -15.18 -7.30 -6.65
C GLU A 155 -16.66 -7.42 -6.36
N GLU A 156 -17.03 -8.45 -5.60
CA GLU A 156 -18.41 -8.62 -5.16
C GLU A 156 -18.86 -7.45 -4.30
N ASN A 157 -18.04 -7.03 -3.32
CA ASN A 157 -18.36 -5.84 -2.52
C ASN A 157 -18.52 -4.58 -3.37
N ILE A 158 -17.69 -4.41 -4.42
CA ILE A 158 -17.81 -3.29 -5.35
C ILE A 158 -19.18 -3.35 -6.07
N ARG A 159 -19.55 -4.51 -6.62
CA ARG A 159 -20.83 -4.70 -7.31
C ARG A 159 -22.02 -4.48 -6.39
N THR A 160 -21.99 -5.03 -5.17
CA THR A 160 -23.08 -4.86 -4.20
C THR A 160 -23.29 -3.40 -3.84
N VAL A 161 -22.23 -2.65 -3.56
CA VAL A 161 -22.35 -1.24 -3.18
C VAL A 161 -22.86 -0.39 -4.35
N VAL A 162 -22.28 -0.57 -5.55
CA VAL A 162 -22.72 0.18 -6.74
C VAL A 162 -24.18 -0.15 -7.09
N GLY A 163 -24.56 -1.42 -7.06
CA GLY A 163 -25.94 -1.85 -7.32
C GLY A 163 -26.94 -1.27 -6.33
N PHE A 164 -26.58 -1.20 -5.04
CA PHE A 164 -27.42 -0.56 -4.02
C PHE A 164 -27.68 0.92 -4.35
N TYR A 165 -26.64 1.69 -4.66
CA TYR A 165 -26.80 3.12 -4.96
C TYR A 165 -27.50 3.37 -6.30
N GLY A 166 -27.33 2.51 -7.31
CA GLY A 166 -28.09 2.60 -8.56
C GLY A 166 -29.61 2.45 -8.36
N LEU A 167 -30.03 1.63 -7.39
CA LEU A 167 -31.45 1.54 -6.99
C LEU A 167 -31.95 2.83 -6.31
N VAL A 168 -31.12 3.45 -5.47
CA VAL A 168 -31.46 4.72 -4.79
C VAL A 168 -31.64 5.85 -5.81
N GLU A 169 -30.76 5.95 -6.79
CA GLU A 169 -30.82 7.00 -7.84
C GLU A 169 -32.03 6.82 -8.78
N THR A 170 -32.43 5.58 -9.05
CA THR A 170 -33.59 5.29 -9.91
C THR A 170 -34.94 5.42 -9.20
N GLN A 171 -34.97 5.24 -7.88
CA GLN A 171 -36.21 5.38 -7.07
C GLN A 171 -36.37 6.78 -6.44
N GLY A 172 -35.33 7.62 -6.44
CA GLY A 172 -35.36 8.99 -5.90
C GLY A 172 -35.86 10.08 -6.86
N ASN A 173 -36.09 9.78 -8.14
CA ASN A 173 -36.54 10.75 -9.15
C ASN A 173 -38.07 10.85 -9.29
N GLY A 174 -38.81 10.53 -8.23
CA GLY A 174 -40.27 10.59 -8.22
C GLY A 174 -40.83 11.21 -6.96
N VAL A 175 -40.70 12.55 -6.83
CA VAL A 175 -41.71 13.48 -6.26
C VAL A 175 -41.54 14.84 -6.92
#